data_AF-A0A015YH88-F1
#
_entry.id   AF-A0A015YH88-F1
#
_cell.length_a   1.000
_cell.length_b   1.000
_cell.length_c   1.000
_cell.angle_alpha   90.00
_cell.angle_beta   90.00
_cell.angle_gamma   90.00
#
_symmetry.space_group_name_H-M   'P 1'
#
loop_
_entity.id
_entity.type
_entity.pdbx_description
1 polymer ?
#
loop_
_entity_poly.entity_id
_entity_poly.type
_entity_poly.pdbx_seq_one_letter_code
_entity_poly.pdbx_strand_id
1 'polypeptide(L)' 'MKQRIYIGEASLNNLDIILQEYSAKKVFLVRGKKSYELCGAQSRLNSILKKVGVQIFEFHDFEENPKIEDLDRGLL' A
#
# COMPACT_ATOMS: atom_id res chain seq x y z
N MET A 1 15.59 8.26 -9.97
CA MET A 1 14.24 8.87 -9.96
C MET A 1 14.18 9.96 -8.91
N LYS A 2 13.49 11.07 -9.16
CA LYS A 2 13.24 12.10 -8.14
C LYS A 2 12.02 11.68 -7.31
N GLN A 3 12.13 11.72 -5.99
CA GLN A 3 11.01 11.37 -5.12
C GLN A 3 9.91 12.43 -5.23
N ARG A 4 8.65 11.99 -5.40
CA ARG A 4 7.45 12.82 -5.38
C ARG A 4 6.80 12.72 -4.00
N ILE A 5 6.44 13.86 -3.41
CA ILE A 5 5.95 13.96 -2.03
C ILE A 5 4.59 14.67 -2.01
N TYR A 6 3.63 14.10 -1.26
CA TYR A 6 2.34 14.71 -0.96
C TYR A 6 2.19 14.76 0.56
N ILE A 7 1.99 15.96 1.13
CA ILE A 7 1.89 16.18 2.59
C ILE A 7 0.60 16.94 2.87
N GLY A 8 -0.06 16.58 3.97
CA GLY A 8 -1.28 17.22 4.46
C GLY A 8 -2.45 16.26 4.59
N GLU A 9 -3.53 16.76 5.18
CA GLU A 9 -4.79 16.04 5.27
C GLU A 9 -5.30 15.68 3.87
N ALA A 10 -5.93 14.50 3.74
CA ALA A 10 -6.45 13.98 2.47
C ALA A 10 -5.42 13.77 1.34
N SER A 11 -4.12 13.86 1.61
CA SER A 11 -3.05 13.61 0.63
C SER A 11 -3.12 12.22 -0.02
N LEU A 12 -3.70 11.23 0.67
CA LEU A 12 -3.96 9.88 0.13
C LEU A 12 -4.88 9.89 -1.10
N ASN A 13 -5.67 10.93 -1.31
CA ASN A 13 -6.52 11.08 -2.50
C ASN A 13 -5.71 11.18 -3.79
N ASN A 14 -4.40 11.46 -3.75
CA ASN A 14 -3.55 11.45 -4.94
C ASN A 14 -3.21 10.02 -5.43
N LEU A 15 -3.54 8.99 -4.63
CA LEU A 15 -3.21 7.61 -4.95
C LEU A 15 -3.94 7.08 -6.19
N ASP A 16 -5.18 7.51 -6.45
CA ASP A 16 -5.89 7.09 -7.67
C ASP A 16 -5.20 7.60 -8.94
N ILE A 17 -4.78 8.86 -8.95
CA ILE A 17 -3.99 9.47 -10.03
C ILE A 17 -2.66 8.72 -10.20
N ILE A 18 -1.95 8.44 -9.09
CA ILE A 18 -0.70 7.66 -9.13
C ILE A 18 -0.94 6.30 -9.81
N LEU A 19 -1.94 5.55 -9.36
CA LEU A 19 -2.22 4.20 -9.89
C LEU A 19 -2.57 4.25 -11.39
N GLN A 20 -3.27 5.29 -11.83
CA GLN A 20 -3.58 5.51 -13.25
C GLN A 20 -2.34 5.88 -14.08
N GLU A 21 -1.47 6.76 -13.58
CA GLU A 21 -0.21 7.15 -14.24
C GLU A 21 0.67 5.93 -14.52
N TYR A 22 0.75 4.99 -13.59
CA TYR A 22 1.50 3.75 -13.76
C TYR A 22 0.73 2.64 -14.51
N SER A 23 -0.52 2.90 -14.93
CA SER A 23 -1.42 1.88 -15.51
C SER A 23 -1.47 0.60 -14.66
N ALA A 24 -1.48 0.76 -13.34
CA ALA A 24 -1.33 -0.33 -12.40
C ALA A 24 -2.53 -1.29 -12.47
N LYS A 25 -2.26 -2.56 -12.75
CA LYS A 25 -3.28 -3.63 -12.76
C LYS A 25 -3.24 -4.50 -11.51
N LYS A 26 -2.04 -4.67 -10.96
CA LYS A 26 -1.75 -5.47 -9.77
C LYS A 26 -0.80 -4.68 -8.89
N VAL A 27 -1.10 -4.61 -7.60
CA VAL A 27 -0.27 -3.93 -6.60
C VAL A 27 0.00 -4.89 -5.45
N PHE A 28 1.26 -4.96 -5.05
CA PHE A 28 1.69 -5.65 -3.85
C PHE A 28 1.73 -4.63 -2.70
N LEU A 29 0.80 -4.77 -1.75
CA LEU A 29 0.66 -3.91 -0.60
C LEU A 29 1.39 -4.51 0.59
N VAL A 30 2.53 -3.92 0.94
CA VAL A 30 3.25 -4.23 2.17
C VAL A 30 2.78 -3.27 3.26
N ARG A 31 2.25 -3.81 4.36
CA ARG A 31 1.66 -3.01 5.44
C ARG A 31 1.90 -3.62 6.81
N GLY A 32 1.86 -2.80 7.86
CA GLY A 32 1.99 -3.29 9.24
C GLY A 32 0.86 -4.26 9.62
N LYS A 33 1.07 -5.07 10.66
CA LYS A 33 0.12 -6.08 11.16
C LYS A 33 -1.23 -5.44 11.53
N LYS A 34 -1.41 -5.00 12.77
CA LYS A 34 -2.68 -4.40 13.23
C LYS A 34 -2.75 -2.87 13.07
N SER A 35 -1.60 -2.20 13.00
CA SER A 35 -1.54 -0.72 12.96
C SER A 35 -2.24 -0.14 11.74
N TYR A 36 -2.16 -0.80 10.58
CA TYR A 36 -2.83 -0.41 9.34
C TYR A 36 -4.36 -0.40 9.45
N GLU A 37 -4.92 -1.34 10.21
CA GLU A 37 -6.36 -1.47 10.43
C GLU A 37 -6.82 -0.45 11.48
N LEU A 38 -6.11 -0.39 12.61
CA LEU A 38 -6.46 0.45 13.76
C LEU A 38 -6.41 1.95 13.46
N CYS A 39 -5.51 2.40 12.57
CA CYS A 39 -5.41 3.81 12.20
C CYS A 39 -6.42 4.23 11.12
N GLY A 40 -7.25 3.30 10.63
CA GLY A 40 -8.26 3.57 9.59
C GLY A 40 -7.70 3.66 8.17
N ALA A 41 -6.40 3.44 7.96
CA ALA A 41 -5.79 3.44 6.64
C ALA A 41 -6.42 2.37 5.73
N GLN A 42 -6.73 1.18 6.27
CA GLN A 42 -7.41 0.11 5.53
C GLN A 42 -8.71 0.57 4.87
N SER A 43 -9.59 1.25 5.61
CA SER A 43 -10.88 1.71 5.10
C SER A 43 -10.72 2.71 3.95
N ARG A 44 -9.78 3.65 4.10
CA ARG A 44 -9.50 4.68 3.09
C ARG A 44 -8.86 4.07 1.84
N LEU A 45 -7.85 3.22 2.00
CA LEU A 45 -7.17 2.57 0.87
C LEU A 45 -8.14 1.67 0.09
N ASN A 46 -8.93 0.85 0.78
CA ASN A 46 -9.91 -0.03 0.14
C ASN A 46 -10.93 0.75 -0.69
N SER A 47 -11.35 1.92 -0.23
CA SER A 47 -12.28 2.79 -0.98
C SER A 47 -11.65 3.29 -2.29
N ILE A 48 -10.38 3.69 -2.26
CA ILE A 48 -9.63 4.14 -3.45
C ILE A 48 -9.40 2.96 -4.41
N LEU A 49 -8.96 1.82 -3.90
CA LEU A 49 -8.61 0.66 -4.71
C LEU A 49 -9.83 0.06 -5.42
N LYS A 50 -10.99 0.00 -4.74
CA LYS A 50 -12.27 -0.38 -5.35
C LYS A 50 -12.67 0.55 -6.50
N LYS A 51 -12.45 1.87 -6.34
CA LYS A 51 -12.74 2.87 -7.38
C LYS A 51 -11.89 2.66 -8.63
N VAL A 52 -10.60 2.32 -8.47
CA VAL A 52 -9.66 2.17 -9.59
C VAL A 52 -9.71 0.76 -10.21
N GLY A 53 -10.16 -0.26 -9.48
CA GLY A 53 -10.28 -1.63 -9.98
C GLY A 53 -8.95 -2.39 -10.05
N VAL A 54 -7.99 -2.04 -9.19
CA VAL A 54 -6.66 -2.69 -9.14
C VAL A 54 -6.72 -3.95 -8.28
N GLN A 55 -6.10 -5.04 -8.73
CA GLN A 55 -5.94 -6.24 -7.92
C GLN A 55 -4.87 -6.02 -6.85
N ILE A 56 -5.17 -6.35 -5.60
CA ILE A 56 -4.24 -6.20 -4.47
C ILE A 56 -3.81 -7.57 -3.96
N PHE A 57 -2.51 -7.67 -3.68
CA PHE A 57 -1.89 -8.76 -2.94
C PHE A 57 -1.28 -8.16 -1.68
N GLU A 58 -1.66 -8.64 -0.50
CA GLU A 58 -1.20 -8.07 0.77
C GLU A 58 -0.14 -8.94 1.42
N PHE A 59 0.89 -8.30 1.97
CA PHE A 59 1.87 -8.93 2.85
C PHE A 59 2.09 -8.08 4.09
N HIS A 60 2.13 -8.74 5.25
CA HIS A 60 2.16 -8.09 6.55
C HIS A 60 2.85 -8.91 7.63
N ASP A 61 3.40 -10.06 7.27
CA ASP A 61 4.06 -10.97 8.19
C ASP A 61 5.57 -10.70 8.21
N PHE A 62 5.94 -9.47 8.60
CA PHE A 62 7.31 -9.03 8.81
C PHE A 62 7.49 -8.45 10.21
N GLU A 63 8.72 -8.48 10.71
CA GLU A 63 9.07 -7.92 12.01
C GLU A 63 9.37 -6.41 11.94
N GLU A 64 9.27 -5.69 13.05
CA GLU A 64 9.48 -4.22 13.08
C GLU A 64 10.85 -3.79 12.54
N ASN A 65 11.86 -4.64 12.76
CA ASN A 65 13.17 -4.55 12.12
C ASN A 65 13.30 -5.74 11.15
N PRO A 66 12.86 -5.58 9.89
CA PRO A 66 12.74 -6.71 8.98
C PRO A 66 14.10 -7.36 8.71
N LYS A 67 14.12 -8.68 8.68
CA LYS A 67 15.29 -9.48 8.31
C LYS A 67 15.15 -10.06 6.91
N ILE A 68 16.21 -10.68 6.40
CA ILE A 68 16.18 -11.31 5.07
C ILE A 68 15.13 -12.41 4.98
N GLU A 69 14.87 -13.11 6.08
CA GLU A 69 13.85 -14.15 6.15
C GLU A 69 12.42 -13.59 5.99
N ASP A 70 12.18 -12.32 6.32
CA ASP A 70 10.90 -11.65 6.07
C ASP A 70 10.68 -11.38 4.57
N LEU A 71 11.76 -11.05 3.85
CA LEU A 71 11.73 -10.87 2.41
C LEU A 71 11.42 -12.20 1.71
N ASP A 72 12.11 -13.27 2.11
CA ASP A 72 11.89 -14.60 1.54
C ASP A 72 10.43 -15.04 1.70
N ARG A 73 9.82 -14.79 2.88
CA ARG A 73 8.38 -15.03 3.10
C ARG A 73 7.47 -14.19 2.21
N GLY A 74 7.86 -12.96 1.90
CA GLY A 74 7.07 -12.05 1.06
C GLY A 74 7.17 -12.33 -0.45
N LEU A 75 8.15 -13.13 -0.89
CA LEU A 75 8.35 -13.51 -2.30
C LEU A 75 7.66 -14.84 -2.67
N LEU A 76 7.26 -15.64 -1.68
CA LEU A 76 6.56 -16.92 -1.84
C LEU A 76 5.04 -16.74 -1.97
#